data_AF-A0A6N9NT62-F1
#
_entry.id   AF-A0A6N9NT62-F1
#
_cell.length_a   1.000
_cell.length_b   1.000
_cell.length_c   1.000
_cell.angle_alpha   90.00
_cell.angle_beta   90.00
_cell.angle_gamma   90.00
#
_symmetry.space_group_name_H-M   'P 1'
#
loop_
_entity.id
_entity.type
_entity.pdbx_description
1 polymer ?
#
loop_
_entity_poly.entity_id
_entity_poly.type
_entity_poly.pdbx_seq_one_letter_code
_entity_poly.pdbx_strand_id
1 'polypeptide(L)'
;MCCHKTKERSGKEYRDLLNRLNRIEGQVRGIKGMVEKDAYCPDILIQVAAVNAALNSFNRVLLANHIRTCVMRDVQEGKEETIDELVMTLQKLMK
;
A
#
# COMPACT_ATOMS: atom_id res chain seq x y z
N MET A 1 -18.68 -12.68 11.06
CA MET A 1 -18.16 -12.26 9.74
C MET A 1 -18.47 -10.78 9.57
N CYS A 2 -17.49 -9.90 9.80
CA CYS A 2 -17.70 -8.46 9.74
C CYS A 2 -17.85 -7.99 8.27
N CYS A 3 -18.93 -7.26 7.97
CA CYS A 3 -19.41 -6.97 6.61
C CYS A 3 -18.99 -5.60 6.04
N HIS A 4 -17.86 -5.01 6.43
CA HIS A 4 -17.50 -3.66 5.97
C HIS A 4 -16.20 -3.67 5.13
N LYS A 5 -16.32 -4.01 3.84
CA LYS A 5 -15.21 -3.95 2.88
C LYS A 5 -14.76 -2.53 2.53
N THR A 6 -15.45 -1.50 3.02
CA THR A 6 -15.21 -0.09 2.68
C THR A 6 -14.99 0.74 3.94
N LYS A 7 -13.95 1.58 3.92
CA LYS A 7 -13.63 2.57 4.96
C LYS A 7 -13.81 3.97 4.38
N GLU A 8 -14.58 4.82 5.06
CA GLU A 8 -14.55 6.26 4.83
C GLU A 8 -13.22 6.82 5.36
N ARG A 9 -12.49 7.53 4.48
CA ARG A 9 -11.16 8.06 4.79
C ARG A 9 -11.25 9.56 5.03
N SER A 10 -10.49 10.06 5.98
CA SER A 10 -10.33 11.51 6.13
C SER A 10 -9.77 12.12 4.84
N GLY A 11 -10.11 13.38 4.55
CA GLY A 11 -9.59 14.06 3.36
C GLY A 11 -8.06 14.10 3.31
N LYS A 12 -7.39 14.16 4.48
CA LYS A 12 -5.93 14.06 4.59
C LYS A 12 -5.43 12.67 4.21
N GLU A 13 -5.98 11.61 4.82
CA GLU A 13 -5.60 10.22 4.51
C GLU A 13 -5.80 9.91 3.02
N TYR A 14 -6.93 10.32 2.45
CA TYR A 14 -7.25 10.11 1.04
C TYR A 14 -6.20 10.76 0.12
N ARG A 15 -5.90 12.05 0.34
CA ARG A 15 -4.90 12.78 -0.45
C ARG A 15 -3.50 12.19 -0.29
N ASP A 16 -3.09 11.86 0.93
CA ASP A 16 -1.76 11.31 1.20
C ASP A 16 -1.55 9.96 0.49
N LEU A 17 -2.57 9.09 0.48
CA LEU A 17 -2.53 7.80 -0.22
C LEU A 17 -2.52 7.98 -1.74
N LEU A 18 -3.41 8.81 -2.29
CA LEU A 18 -3.44 9.07 -3.74
C LEU A 18 -2.16 9.70 -4.26
N ASN A 19 -1.59 10.68 -3.53
CA ASN A 19 -0.35 11.32 -3.94
C ASN A 19 0.81 10.32 -4.07
N ARG A 20 0.84 9.30 -3.22
CA ARG A 20 1.84 8.21 -3.30
C ARG A 20 1.59 7.32 -4.50
N LEU A 21 0.33 6.93 -4.74
CA LEU A 21 -0.05 6.11 -5.89
C LEU A 21 0.22 6.83 -7.22
N ASN A 22 -0.09 8.12 -7.33
CA ASN A 22 0.17 8.92 -8.53
C ASN A 22 1.68 8.99 -8.85
N ARG A 23 2.53 9.05 -7.81
CA ARG A 23 4.00 8.99 -8.00
C ARG A 23 4.44 7.61 -8.50
N ILE A 24 3.92 6.54 -7.89
CA ILE A 24 4.21 5.16 -8.30
C ILE A 24 3.76 4.93 -9.75
N GLU A 25 2.58 5.40 -10.12
CA GLU A 25 2.06 5.35 -11.50
C GLU A 25 3.01 6.07 -12.48
N GLY A 26 3.51 7.25 -12.11
CA GLY A 26 4.52 7.98 -12.87
C GLY A 26 5.80 7.17 -13.09
N GLN A 27 6.29 6.49 -12.06
CA GLN A 27 7.48 5.62 -12.16
C GLN A 27 7.23 4.42 -13.09
N VAL A 28 6.07 3.76 -12.96
CA VAL A 28 5.69 2.62 -13.84
C VAL A 28 5.58 3.07 -15.30
N ARG A 29 4.99 4.25 -15.57
CA ARG A 29 4.98 4.84 -16.92
C ARG A 29 6.39 5.12 -17.42
N GLY A 30 7.29 5.59 -16.56
CA GLY A 30 8.70 5.79 -16.89
C GLY A 30 9.38 4.49 -17.33
N ILE A 31 9.21 3.40 -16.57
CA ILE A 31 9.73 2.07 -16.90
C ILE A 31 9.20 1.59 -18.25
N LYS A 32 7.88 1.72 -18.50
CA LYS A 32 7.29 1.38 -19.80
C LYS A 32 8.01 2.13 -20.94
N GLY A 33 8.21 3.45 -20.79
CA GLY A 33 8.91 4.25 -21.78
C GLY A 33 10.40 3.89 -21.94
N MET A 34 11.04 3.32 -20.93
CA MET A 34 12.41 2.78 -21.04
C MET A 34 12.44 1.50 -21.90
N VAL A 35 11.46 0.61 -21.70
CA VAL A 35 11.31 -0.61 -22.52
C VAL A 35 11.03 -0.25 -23.98
N GLU A 36 10.12 0.69 -24.23
CA GLU A 36 9.79 1.16 -25.59
C GLU A 36 10.97 1.79 -26.34
N LYS A 37 12.04 2.19 -25.62
CA LYS A 37 13.25 2.81 -26.18
C LYS A 37 14.45 1.87 -26.17
N ASP A 38 14.24 0.58 -25.92
CA ASP A 38 15.29 -0.44 -25.80
C ASP A 38 16.42 -0.01 -24.82
N ALA A 39 16.03 0.62 -23.70
CA ALA A 39 16.99 1.08 -22.69
C ALA A 39 17.74 -0.09 -22.04
N TYR A 40 18.93 0.20 -21.52
CA TYR A 40 19.81 -0.80 -20.92
C TYR A 40 19.16 -1.50 -19.72
N CYS A 41 19.17 -2.83 -19.72
CA CYS A 41 18.42 -3.64 -18.75
C CYS A 41 18.75 -3.32 -17.27
N PRO A 42 20.01 -3.14 -16.86
CA PRO A 42 20.34 -2.72 -15.50
C PRO A 42 19.67 -1.42 -15.05
N ASP A 43 19.53 -0.42 -15.93
CA ASP A 43 18.88 0.84 -15.59
C ASP A 43 17.37 0.65 -15.36
N ILE A 44 16.73 -0.22 -16.17
CA ILE A 44 15.35 -0.63 -15.97
C ILE A 44 15.19 -1.33 -14.61
N LEU A 45 16.10 -2.24 -14.26
CA LEU A 45 16.09 -2.95 -12.98
C LEU A 45 16.21 -1.99 -11.78
N ILE A 46 17.03 -0.95 -11.88
CA ILE A 46 17.14 0.10 -10.85
C ILE A 46 15.81 0.84 -10.69
N GLN A 47 15.13 1.19 -11.79
CA GLN A 47 13.82 1.85 -11.71
C GLN A 47 12.73 0.93 -11.14
N VAL A 48 12.74 -0.37 -11.48
CA VAL A 48 11.85 -1.36 -10.87
C VAL A 48 12.08 -1.44 -9.36
N ALA A 49 13.34 -1.46 -8.91
CA ALA A 49 13.66 -1.43 -7.49
C ALA A 49 13.15 -0.15 -6.79
N ALA A 50 13.21 1.01 -7.47
CA ALA A 50 12.64 2.26 -6.96
C ALA A 50 11.11 2.21 -6.83
N VAL A 51 10.40 1.57 -7.78
CA VAL A 51 8.96 1.33 -7.68
C VAL A 51 8.63 0.42 -6.50
N ASN A 52 9.37 -0.67 -6.33
CA ASN A 52 9.18 -1.58 -5.20
C ASN A 52 9.38 -0.87 -3.85
N ALA A 53 10.41 -0.02 -3.73
CA ALA A 53 10.63 0.79 -2.53
C ALA A 53 9.46 1.76 -2.28
N ALA A 54 8.92 2.39 -3.32
CA ALA A 54 7.78 3.29 -3.22
C ALA A 54 6.49 2.55 -2.80
N LEU A 55 6.23 1.37 -3.36
CA LEU A 55 5.13 0.48 -2.96
C LEU A 55 5.26 0.05 -1.49
N ASN A 56 6.46 -0.33 -1.06
CA ASN A 56 6.72 -0.67 0.34
C ASN A 56 6.48 0.52 1.28
N SER A 57 6.86 1.73 0.86
CA SER A 57 6.55 2.97 1.61
C SER A 57 5.05 3.23 1.70
N PHE A 58 4.31 3.03 0.59
CA PHE A 58 2.85 3.15 0.57
C PHE A 58 2.18 2.13 1.50
N ASN A 59 2.59 0.86 1.44
CA ASN A 59 2.05 -0.22 2.27
C ASN A 59 2.20 0.09 3.77
N ARG A 60 3.37 0.61 4.19
CA ARG A 60 3.61 1.01 5.59
C ARG A 60 2.62 2.07 6.07
N VAL A 61 2.34 3.07 5.23
CA VAL A 61 1.39 4.14 5.57
C VAL A 61 -0.03 3.60 5.65
N LEU A 62 -0.45 2.81 4.67
CA LEU A 62 -1.78 2.23 4.63
C LEU A 62 -2.03 1.30 5.83
N LEU A 63 -1.07 0.43 6.14
CA LEU A 63 -1.13 -0.48 7.27
C LEU A 63 -1.18 0.27 8.60
N ALA A 64 -0.33 1.28 8.79
CA ALA A 64 -0.33 2.09 10.02
C ALA A 64 -1.68 2.80 10.22
N ASN A 65 -2.29 3.30 9.13
CA ASN A 65 -3.62 3.90 9.19
C ASN A 65 -4.69 2.86 9.55
N HIS A 66 -4.63 1.67 8.97
CA HIS A 66 -5.57 0.59 9.26
C HIS A 66 -5.52 0.15 10.73
N ILE A 67 -4.32 -0.05 11.27
CA ILE A 67 -4.10 -0.42 12.69
C ILE A 67 -4.66 0.65 13.63
N ARG A 68 -4.31 1.93 13.39
CA ARG A 68 -4.73 3.04 14.26
C ARG A 68 -6.21 3.40 14.20
N THR A 69 -6.95 2.89 13.20
CA THR A 69 -8.35 3.27 12.99
C THR A 69 -9.28 2.07 13.08
N CYS A 70 -9.29 1.21 12.06
CA CYS A 70 -10.19 0.06 11.99
C CYS A 70 -9.92 -0.92 13.13
N VAL A 71 -8.67 -1.39 13.26
CA VAL A 71 -8.31 -2.40 14.26
C VAL A 71 -8.50 -1.86 15.67
N MET A 72 -8.01 -0.64 15.95
CA MET A 72 -8.16 -0.03 17.27
C MET A 72 -9.63 0.13 17.69
N ARG A 73 -10.49 0.58 16.78
CA ARG A 73 -11.92 0.72 17.05
C ARG A 73 -12.58 -0.64 17.29
N ASP A 74 -12.30 -1.61 16.43
CA ASP A 74 -12.93 -2.93 16.52
C ASP A 74 -12.50 -3.67 17.81
N VAL A 75 -11.24 -3.52 18.23
CA VAL A 75 -10.77 -3.99 19.56
C VAL A 75 -11.50 -3.30 20.71
N GLN A 76 -11.72 -1.97 20.65
CA GLN A 76 -12.49 -1.25 21.67
C GLN A 76 -13.97 -1.68 21.73
N GLU A 77 -14.52 -2.16 20.61
CA GLU A 77 -15.87 -2.71 20.51
C GLU A 77 -15.94 -4.21 20.88
N GLY A 78 -14.83 -4.83 21.30
CA GLY A 78 -14.77 -6.24 21.70
C GLY A 78 -14.73 -7.23 20.53
N LYS A 79 -14.44 -6.77 19.30
CA LYS A 79 -14.35 -7.59 18.09
C LYS A 79 -12.92 -8.08 17.87
N GLU A 80 -12.46 -8.98 18.73
CA GLU A 80 -11.07 -9.46 18.71
C GLU A 80 -10.71 -10.22 17.42
N GLU A 81 -11.68 -10.72 16.65
CA GLU A 81 -11.45 -11.39 15.37
C GLU A 81 -10.72 -10.50 14.34
N THR A 82 -10.75 -9.17 14.49
CA THR A 82 -9.99 -8.25 13.64
C THR A 82 -8.47 -8.45 13.77
N ILE A 83 -8.00 -8.94 14.91
CA ILE A 83 -6.58 -9.19 15.17
C ILE A 83 -6.11 -10.38 14.33
N ASP A 84 -6.90 -11.44 14.27
CA ASP A 84 -6.60 -12.61 13.43
C ASP A 84 -6.56 -12.21 11.94
N GLU A 85 -7.50 -11.38 11.48
CA GLU A 85 -7.50 -10.85 10.11
C GLU A 85 -6.23 -10.02 9.82
N LEU A 86 -5.81 -9.18 10.78
CA LEU A 86 -4.57 -8.41 10.67
C LEU A 86 -3.36 -9.33 10.57
N VAL A 87 -3.25 -10.35 11.43
CA VAL A 87 -2.15 -11.33 11.42
C VAL A 87 -2.08 -12.06 10.08
N MET A 88 -3.22 -12.55 9.57
CA MET A 88 -3.31 -13.19 8.26
C MET A 88 -2.87 -12.25 7.13
N THR A 89 -3.21 -10.97 7.23
CA THR A 89 -2.81 -9.96 6.23
C THR A 89 -1.30 -9.69 6.29
N LEU A 90 -0.73 -9.53 7.48
CA LEU A 90 0.72 -9.35 7.66
C LEU A 90 1.53 -10.53 7.12
N GLN A 91 1.07 -11.76 7.37
CA GLN A 91 1.70 -12.97 6.84
C GLN A 91 1.74 -12.99 5.30
N LYS A 92 0.77 -12.36 4.62
CA LYS A 92 0.78 -12.25 3.15
C LYS A 92 1.72 -11.17 2.65
N LEU A 93 1.90 -10.09 3.42
CA LEU A 93 2.76 -8.95 3.07
C LEU A 93 4.24 -9.20 3.34
N MET A 94 4.57 -10.16 4.21
CA MET A 94 5.94 -10.52 4.58
C MET A 94 6.49 -11.72 3.79
N LYS A 95 5.80 -12.16 2.74
CA LYS A 95 6.30 -13.19 1.81
C LYS A 95 7.30 -12.61 0.82
#